data_AF-A0AB74EY50-F1
#
_entry.id   AF-A0AB74EY50-F1
#
_cell.length_a   1.000
_cell.length_b   1.000
_cell.length_c   1.000
_cell.angle_alpha   90.00
_cell.angle_beta   90.00
_cell.angle_gamma   90.00
#
_symmetry.space_group_name_H-M   'P 1'
#
loop_
_entity.id
_entity.type
_entity.pdbx_description
1 polymer ?
#
loop_
_entity_poly.entity_id
_entity_poly.type
_entity_poly.pdbx_seq_one_letter_code
_entity_poly.pdbx_strand_id
1 'polypeptide(L)'
;MYEIGDKIVYPMHGAGVVKDIEEKEIFDTTQMYYLMEIVSEGMEILIPVDKADEVGVRDIVTSDVIEKMLDSLEEPSDQMNGNWSKRYQDNMDILKSGDIFDVAKVVKNLTLLDRKKGLSTGEKKMLTSARNFLISEMVLVQGRSKEESLQVIEEKI
;
A
#
# COMPACT_ATOMS: atom_id res chain seq x y z
N MET A 1 -14.35 -11.97 -9.29
CA MET A 1 -13.48 -13.11 -8.91
C MET A 1 -12.21 -12.95 -9.70
N TYR A 2 -11.07 -12.97 -9.03
CA TYR A 2 -9.77 -12.79 -9.67
C TYR A 2 -9.26 -14.12 -10.21
N GLU A 3 -8.46 -14.07 -11.27
CA GLU A 3 -7.81 -15.23 -11.88
C GLU A 3 -6.32 -15.27 -11.51
N ILE A 4 -5.71 -16.45 -11.70
CA ILE A 4 -4.27 -16.61 -11.54
C ILE A 4 -3.56 -15.70 -12.55
N GLY A 5 -2.67 -14.84 -12.06
CA GLY A 5 -1.96 -13.83 -12.84
C GLY A 5 -2.53 -12.42 -12.71
N ASP A 6 -3.70 -12.25 -12.10
CA ASP A 6 -4.26 -10.92 -11.87
C ASP A 6 -3.42 -10.12 -10.87
N LYS A 7 -3.30 -8.82 -11.14
CA LYS A 7 -2.59 -7.85 -10.31
C LYS A 7 -3.59 -7.16 -9.40
N ILE A 8 -3.51 -7.46 -8.11
CA ILE A 8 -4.43 -6.95 -7.10
C ILE A 8 -3.66 -6.22 -6.01
N VAL A 9 -4.39 -5.44 -5.22
CA VAL A 9 -3.86 -4.66 -4.11
C VAL A 9 -4.59 -5.07 -2.85
N TYR A 10 -3.81 -5.42 -1.84
CA TYR A 10 -4.31 -5.68 -0.50
C TYR A 10 -3.95 -4.50 0.41
N PRO A 11 -4.94 -3.85 1.06
CA PRO A 11 -4.69 -2.72 1.95
C PRO A 11 -3.60 -3.05 2.98
N MET A 12 -2.83 -2.04 3.38
CA MET A 12 -1.70 -2.13 4.32
C MET A 12 -0.47 -2.93 3.84
N HIS A 13 -0.62 -3.89 2.93
CA HIS A 13 0.47 -4.76 2.50
C HIS A 13 0.99 -4.44 1.08
N GLY A 14 0.12 -3.90 0.21
CA GLY A 14 0.51 -3.45 -1.12
C GLY A 14 -0.02 -4.31 -2.25
N ALA A 15 0.53 -4.07 -3.42
CA ALA A 15 0.20 -4.73 -4.66
C ALA A 15 0.98 -6.04 -4.83
N GLY A 16 0.33 -7.01 -5.46
CA GLY A 16 0.84 -8.36 -5.67
C GLY A 16 0.12 -9.04 -6.82
N VAL A 17 0.56 -10.27 -7.10
CA VAL A 17 0.00 -11.09 -8.16
C VAL A 17 -0.69 -12.30 -7.54
N VAL A 18 -1.89 -12.63 -8.01
CA VAL A 18 -2.56 -13.88 -7.65
C VAL A 18 -1.76 -15.03 -8.24
N LYS A 19 -1.10 -15.80 -7.39
CA LYS A 19 -0.26 -16.94 -7.76
C LYS A 19 -1.05 -18.23 -7.88
N ASP A 20 -2.02 -18.41 -7.00
CA ASP A 20 -2.88 -19.60 -6.98
C ASP A 20 -4.23 -19.32 -6.32
N ILE A 21 -5.19 -20.22 -6.53
CA ILE A 21 -6.50 -20.21 -5.88
C ILE A 21 -6.72 -21.59 -5.27
N GLU A 22 -6.58 -21.68 -3.95
CA GLU A 22 -6.66 -22.94 -3.23
C GLU A 22 -7.95 -23.04 -2.41
N GLU A 23 -8.56 -24.22 -2.44
CA GLU A 23 -9.62 -24.57 -1.49
C GLU A 23 -8.98 -25.14 -0.22
N LYS A 24 -9.27 -24.53 0.95
CA LYS A 24 -8.81 -25.04 2.25
C LYS A 24 -10.00 -25.28 3.16
N GLU A 25 -9.93 -26.41 3.85
CA GLU A 25 -10.83 -26.72 4.95
C GLU A 25 -10.20 -26.26 6.26
N ILE A 26 -10.81 -25.27 6.91
CA ILE A 26 -10.36 -24.74 8.20
C ILE A 26 -11.57 -24.73 9.13
N PHE A 27 -11.47 -25.40 10.29
CA PHE A 27 -12.56 -25.53 11.28
C PHE A 27 -13.88 -26.06 10.68
N ASP A 28 -13.82 -27.19 9.94
CA ASP A 28 -14.97 -27.85 9.30
C ASP A 28 -15.73 -26.98 8.27
N THR A 29 -15.11 -25.88 7.82
CA THR A 29 -15.64 -25.01 6.76
C THR A 29 -14.66 -25.00 5.60
N THR A 30 -15.13 -25.46 4.44
CA THR A 30 -14.41 -25.41 3.18
C THR A 30 -14.57 -24.02 2.57
N GLN A 31 -13.46 -23.30 2.38
CA GLN A 31 -13.45 -21.96 1.80
C GLN A 31 -12.31 -21.82 0.79
N MET A 32 -12.55 -21.04 -0.28
CA MET A 32 -11.53 -20.72 -1.27
C MET A 32 -10.68 -19.53 -0.81
N TYR A 33 -9.39 -19.58 -1.08
CA TYR A 33 -8.41 -18.53 -0.77
C TYR A 33 -7.59 -18.18 -2.01
N TYR A 34 -7.41 -16.88 -2.25
CA TYR A 34 -6.39 -16.38 -3.17
C TYR A 34 -5.04 -16.43 -2.47
N LEU A 35 -4.05 -17.06 -3.10
CA LEU A 35 -2.65 -16.97 -2.74
C LEU A 35 -2.03 -15.80 -3.52
N MET A 36 -1.80 -14.68 -2.84
CA MET A 36 -1.24 -13.46 -3.43
C MET A 36 0.23 -13.30 -3.05
N GLU A 37 1.11 -13.11 -4.02
CA GLU A 37 2.52 -12.83 -3.79
C GLU A 37 2.80 -11.33 -3.90
N ILE A 38 3.29 -10.71 -2.82
CA ILE A 38 3.61 -9.29 -2.76
C ILE A 38 5.02 -9.04 -3.27
N VAL A 39 5.13 -8.23 -4.33
CA VAL A 39 6.40 -7.98 -5.03
C VAL A 39 7.39 -7.18 -4.18
N SER A 40 6.91 -6.27 -3.32
CA SER A 40 7.77 -5.43 -2.47
C SER A 40 8.47 -6.19 -1.36
N GLU A 41 7.83 -7.19 -0.76
CA GLU A 41 8.36 -7.90 0.42
C GLU A 41 8.69 -9.38 0.18
N GLY A 42 8.26 -9.96 -0.95
CA GLY A 42 8.42 -11.40 -1.21
C GLY A 42 7.61 -12.26 -0.23
N MET A 43 6.49 -11.73 0.25
CA MET A 43 5.58 -12.39 1.18
C MET A 43 4.36 -12.92 0.42
N GLU A 44 3.87 -14.09 0.83
CA GLU A 44 2.63 -14.67 0.33
C GLU A 44 1.51 -14.46 1.35
N ILE A 45 0.34 -14.02 0.87
CA ILE A 45 -0.85 -13.74 1.69
C ILE A 45 -2.00 -14.60 1.18
N LEU A 46 -2.73 -15.20 2.12
CA LEU A 46 -3.97 -15.92 1.85
C LEU A 46 -5.17 -14.99 2.10
N ILE A 47 -5.96 -14.75 1.06
CA ILE A 47 -7.15 -13.89 1.14
C ILE A 47 -8.40 -14.74 0.87
N PRO A 48 -9.35 -14.83 1.82
CA PRO A 48 -10.59 -15.58 1.60
C PRO A 48 -11.40 -14.93 0.47
N VAL A 49 -11.78 -15.73 -0.54
CA VAL A 49 -12.48 -15.25 -1.75
C VAL A 49 -13.79 -14.55 -1.38
N ASP A 50 -14.53 -15.08 -0.41
CA ASP A 50 -15.84 -14.54 0.00
C ASP A 50 -15.75 -13.17 0.69
N LYS A 51 -14.60 -12.83 1.26
CA LYS A 51 -14.39 -11.55 1.95
C LYS A 51 -13.45 -10.62 1.22
N ALA A 52 -13.00 -10.95 0.02
CA ALA A 52 -12.03 -10.15 -0.73
C ALA A 52 -12.51 -8.69 -0.89
N ASP A 53 -13.77 -8.49 -1.25
CA ASP A 53 -14.37 -7.15 -1.33
C ASP A 53 -14.52 -6.47 0.04
N GLU A 54 -14.88 -7.22 1.09
CA GLU A 54 -15.05 -6.69 2.46
C GLU A 54 -13.73 -6.24 3.07
N VAL A 55 -12.63 -6.94 2.78
CA VAL A 55 -11.29 -6.58 3.26
C VAL A 55 -10.60 -5.53 2.39
N GLY A 56 -11.27 -5.04 1.33
CA GLY A 56 -10.80 -3.96 0.48
C GLY A 56 -9.79 -4.37 -0.58
N VAL A 57 -9.80 -5.64 -1.03
CA VAL A 57 -9.02 -6.03 -2.21
C VAL A 57 -9.55 -5.28 -3.43
N ARG A 58 -8.64 -4.65 -4.15
CA ARG A 58 -8.97 -3.94 -5.40
C ARG A 58 -8.00 -4.30 -6.52
N ASP A 59 -8.42 -3.99 -7.73
CA ASP A 59 -7.53 -3.96 -8.88
C ASP A 59 -6.40 -2.94 -8.70
N ILE A 60 -5.29 -3.24 -9.36
CA ILE A 60 -4.17 -2.32 -9.46
C ILE A 60 -4.55 -1.06 -10.25
N VAL A 61 -3.97 0.09 -9.89
CA VAL A 61 -4.27 1.33 -10.62
C VAL A 61 -3.56 1.37 -11.98
N THR A 62 -3.98 2.26 -12.87
CA THR A 62 -3.29 2.46 -14.16
C THR A 62 -2.06 3.36 -14.02
N SER A 63 -1.16 3.33 -15.01
CA SER A 63 0.02 4.19 -15.02
C SER A 63 -0.35 5.69 -14.96
N ASP A 64 -1.44 6.11 -15.60
CA ASP A 64 -1.92 7.49 -15.54
C ASP A 64 -2.29 7.92 -14.12
N VAL A 65 -2.82 7.00 -13.31
CA VAL A 65 -3.16 7.27 -11.91
C VAL A 65 -1.90 7.38 -11.06
N ILE A 66 -0.88 6.55 -11.33
CA ILE A 66 0.43 6.65 -10.67
C ILE A 66 1.07 8.02 -10.95
N GLU A 67 1.05 8.47 -12.19
CA GLU A 67 1.61 9.78 -12.57
C GLU A 67 0.89 10.93 -11.86
N LYS A 68 -0.45 10.93 -11.84
CA LYS A 68 -1.23 11.92 -11.09
C LYS A 68 -0.94 11.89 -9.59
N MET A 69 -0.73 10.71 -9.02
CA MET A 69 -0.35 10.57 -7.61
C MET A 69 1.03 11.19 -7.37
N LEU A 70 2.01 10.94 -8.24
CA LEU A 70 3.33 11.55 -8.14
C LEU A 70 3.28 13.07 -8.25
N ASP A 71 2.44 13.62 -9.13
CA ASP A 71 2.23 15.06 -9.24
C ASP A 71 1.62 15.65 -7.96
N SER A 72 0.69 14.93 -7.31
CA SER A 72 0.12 15.35 -6.02
C SER A 72 1.14 15.38 -4.87
N LEU A 73 2.26 14.66 -5.00
CA LEU A 73 3.34 14.72 -4.01
C LEU A 73 4.04 16.08 -4.02
N GLU A 74 4.07 16.80 -5.14
CA GLU A 74 4.70 18.12 -5.26
C GLU A 74 3.86 19.27 -4.65
N GLU A 75 2.56 19.04 -4.42
CA GLU A 75 1.67 20.05 -3.84
C GLU A 75 2.08 20.44 -2.40
N PRO A 76 1.65 21.57 -1.84
CA PRO A 76 1.92 21.87 -0.43
C PRO A 76 1.31 20.82 0.52
N SER A 77 2.05 20.42 1.56
CA SER A 77 1.57 19.46 2.57
C SER A 77 0.51 20.08 3.49
N ASP A 78 -0.53 19.32 3.83
CA ASP A 78 -1.52 19.73 4.82
C ASP A 78 -0.92 19.87 6.24
N GLN A 79 -1.58 20.69 7.06
CA GLN A 79 -1.23 20.80 8.48
C GLN A 79 -1.60 19.49 9.20
N MET A 80 -0.58 18.79 9.70
CA MET A 80 -0.76 17.62 10.55
C MET A 80 -1.11 18.00 11.98
N ASN A 81 -1.88 17.12 12.64
CA ASN A 81 -2.13 17.21 14.07
C ASN A 81 -0.82 17.22 14.88
N GLY A 82 -0.72 18.15 15.84
CA GLY A 82 0.46 18.29 16.72
C GLY A 82 0.63 17.14 17.72
N ASN A 83 -0.45 16.43 18.06
CA ASN A 83 -0.40 15.25 18.92
C ASN A 83 -0.03 14.00 18.09
N TRP A 84 1.13 13.41 18.39
CA TRP A 84 1.68 12.27 17.66
C TRP A 84 0.77 11.03 17.70
N SER A 85 0.10 10.77 18.83
CA SER A 85 -0.73 9.56 18.99
C SER A 85 -2.00 9.67 18.15
N LYS A 86 -2.61 10.86 18.12
CA LYS A 86 -3.78 11.11 17.27
C LYS A 86 -3.40 11.08 15.80
N ARG A 87 -2.29 11.70 15.41
CA ARG A 87 -1.75 11.62 14.04
C ARG A 87 -1.49 10.20 13.59
N TYR A 88 -0.91 9.36 14.44
CA TYR A 88 -0.69 7.95 14.12
C TYR A 88 -2.01 7.22 13.84
N GLN A 89 -3.04 7.45 14.68
CA GLN A 89 -4.35 6.86 14.47
C GLN A 89 -5.03 7.39 13.21
N ASP A 90 -5.02 8.70 12.99
CA ASP A 90 -5.59 9.34 11.79
C ASP A 90 -4.92 8.77 10.52
N ASN A 91 -3.59 8.68 10.50
CA ASN A 91 -2.84 8.10 9.38
C ASN A 91 -3.13 6.60 9.20
N MET A 92 -3.29 5.85 10.30
CA MET A 92 -3.62 4.43 10.24
C MET A 92 -4.99 4.22 9.58
N ASP A 93 -5.99 5.05 9.91
CA ASP A 93 -7.31 4.94 9.33
C ASP A 93 -7.31 5.32 7.84
N ILE A 94 -6.47 6.29 7.44
CA ILE A 94 -6.24 6.62 6.03
C ILE A 94 -5.59 5.43 5.30
N LEU A 95 -4.56 4.78 5.86
CA LEU A 95 -3.89 3.65 5.22
C LEU A 95 -4.80 2.42 5.04
N LYS A 96 -5.79 2.23 5.93
CA LYS A 96 -6.79 1.17 5.79
C LYS A 96 -7.72 1.37 4.60
N SER A 97 -7.90 2.60 4.11
CA SER A 97 -8.69 2.85 2.90
C SER A 97 -8.11 2.15 1.67
N GLY A 98 -6.78 1.96 1.64
CA GLY A 98 -6.08 1.39 0.50
C GLY A 98 -6.05 2.29 -0.74
N ASP A 99 -6.51 3.54 -0.65
CA ASP A 99 -6.45 4.50 -1.75
C ASP A 99 -5.03 5.03 -1.95
N ILE A 100 -4.58 5.06 -3.20
CA ILE A 100 -3.19 5.38 -3.53
C ILE A 100 -2.83 6.85 -3.23
N PHE A 101 -3.76 7.79 -3.40
CA PHE A 101 -3.53 9.21 -3.11
C PHE A 101 -3.47 9.45 -1.61
N ASP A 102 -4.33 8.76 -0.86
CA ASP A 102 -4.36 8.81 0.59
C ASP A 102 -3.06 8.23 1.20
N VAL A 103 -2.60 7.09 0.70
CA VAL A 103 -1.30 6.52 1.10
C VAL A 103 -0.15 7.46 0.74
N ALA A 104 -0.16 8.05 -0.47
CA ALA A 104 0.85 9.01 -0.91
C ALA A 104 0.92 10.24 0.00
N LYS A 105 -0.24 10.77 0.40
CA LYS A 105 -0.34 11.87 1.36
C LYS A 105 0.29 11.52 2.71
N VAL A 106 0.04 10.32 3.23
CA VAL A 106 0.66 9.84 4.48
C VAL A 106 2.18 9.76 4.34
N VAL A 107 2.70 9.19 3.24
CA VAL A 107 4.14 9.06 2.98
C VAL A 107 4.82 10.43 2.93
N LYS A 108 4.24 11.38 2.19
CA LYS A 108 4.72 12.76 2.09
C LYS A 108 4.77 13.44 3.44
N ASN A 109 3.64 13.43 4.15
CA ASN A 109 3.50 14.08 5.44
C ASN A 109 4.51 13.55 6.46
N LEU A 110 4.62 12.22 6.59
CA LEU A 110 5.57 11.59 7.50
C LEU A 110 7.04 11.86 7.07
N THR A 111 7.35 11.86 5.77
CA THR A 111 8.70 12.17 5.27
C THR A 111 9.12 13.61 5.58
N LEU A 112 8.24 14.59 5.36
CA LEU A 112 8.50 15.99 5.71
C LEU A 112 8.64 16.19 7.21
N LEU A 113 7.87 15.45 8.00
CA LEU A 113 7.98 15.49 9.47
C LEU A 113 9.30 14.89 9.95
N ASP A 114 9.75 13.77 9.38
CA ASP A 114 11.03 13.14 9.70
C ASP A 114 12.19 14.09 9.43
N ARG A 115 12.18 14.78 8.27
CA ARG A 115 13.19 15.79 7.89
C ARG A 115 13.24 16.98 8.87
N LYS A 116 12.09 17.38 9.46
CA LYS A 116 12.01 18.55 10.35
C LYS A 116 12.30 18.26 11.82
N LYS A 117 11.74 17.17 12.35
CA LYS A 117 11.69 16.91 13.81
C LYS A 117 12.02 15.46 14.18
N GLY A 118 12.09 14.57 13.20
CA GLY A 118 12.22 13.13 13.40
C GLY A 118 10.89 12.45 13.75
N LEU A 119 10.77 11.18 13.37
CA LEU A 119 9.61 10.32 13.67
C LEU A 119 9.85 9.40 14.87
N SER A 120 8.76 9.01 15.54
CA SER A 120 8.78 7.91 16.51
C SER A 120 8.99 6.56 15.82
N THR A 121 9.39 5.53 16.56
CA THR A 121 9.59 4.18 16.01
C THR A 121 8.35 3.62 15.31
N GLY A 122 7.14 3.91 15.84
CA GLY A 122 5.88 3.48 15.24
C GLY A 122 5.59 4.21 13.92
N GLU A 123 5.81 5.52 13.87
CA GLU A 123 5.63 6.31 12.65
C GLU A 123 6.68 5.98 11.59
N LYS A 124 7.92 5.65 11.98
CA LYS A 124 8.94 5.16 11.05
C LYS A 124 8.51 3.85 10.38
N LYS A 125 8.02 2.89 11.17
CA LYS A 125 7.48 1.63 10.62
C LYS A 125 6.29 1.88 9.68
N MET A 126 5.40 2.79 10.06
CA MET A 126 4.26 3.19 9.23
C MET A 126 4.72 3.81 7.90
N LEU A 127 5.66 4.75 7.95
CA LEU A 127 6.25 5.35 6.76
C LEU A 127 6.89 4.30 5.85
N THR A 128 7.68 3.37 6.41
CA THR A 128 8.28 2.28 5.63
C THR A 128 7.21 1.41 4.96
N SER A 129 6.16 1.03 5.70
CA SER A 129 5.08 0.19 5.17
C SER A 129 4.31 0.92 4.06
N ALA A 130 3.98 2.19 4.27
CA ALA A 130 3.29 3.02 3.28
C ALA A 130 4.16 3.28 2.04
N ARG A 131 5.48 3.43 2.18
CA ARG A 131 6.40 3.49 1.03
C ARG A 131 6.41 2.17 0.26
N ASN A 132 6.52 1.04 0.96
CA ASN A 132 6.50 -0.28 0.33
C ASN A 132 5.20 -0.53 -0.45
N PHE A 133 4.07 -0.04 0.07
CA PHE A 133 2.78 -0.05 -0.62
C PHE A 133 2.85 0.70 -1.96
N LEU A 134 3.31 1.96 -1.98
CA LEU A 134 3.42 2.74 -3.23
C LEU A 134 4.42 2.11 -4.20
N ILE A 135 5.57 1.64 -3.70
CA ILE A 135 6.58 0.97 -4.52
C ILE A 135 6.00 -0.29 -5.17
N SER A 136 5.23 -1.09 -4.43
CA SER A 136 4.64 -2.31 -4.98
C SER A 136 3.69 -2.04 -6.15
N GLU A 137 2.86 -1.00 -6.05
CA GLU A 137 2.00 -0.51 -7.14
C GLU A 137 2.85 -0.09 -8.34
N MET A 138 3.85 0.77 -8.13
CA MET A 138 4.70 1.29 -9.21
C MET A 138 5.48 0.17 -9.93
N VAL A 139 6.01 -0.80 -9.19
CA VAL A 139 6.74 -1.94 -9.77
C VAL A 139 5.80 -2.78 -10.65
N LEU A 140 4.58 -3.05 -10.19
CA LEU A 140 3.64 -3.89 -10.93
C LEU A 140 2.97 -3.18 -12.12
N VAL A 141 2.76 -1.86 -12.03
CA VAL A 141 2.14 -1.04 -13.09
C VAL A 141 3.18 -0.62 -14.14
N GLN A 142 4.31 -0.05 -13.70
CA GLN A 142 5.29 0.59 -14.58
C GLN A 142 6.51 -0.29 -14.86
N GLY A 143 6.67 -1.43 -14.19
CA GLY A 143 7.83 -2.30 -14.35
C GLY A 143 9.14 -1.71 -13.83
N ARG A 144 9.08 -0.64 -13.03
CA ARG A 144 10.24 0.02 -12.43
C ARG A 144 10.87 -0.87 -11.35
N SER A 145 12.15 -0.67 -11.06
CA SER A 145 12.77 -1.30 -9.90
C SER A 145 12.27 -0.66 -8.59
N LYS A 146 12.45 -1.37 -7.47
CA LYS A 146 12.12 -0.83 -6.14
C LYS A 146 12.93 0.43 -5.85
N GLU A 147 14.18 0.46 -6.28
CA GLU A 147 15.12 1.55 -6.05
C GLU A 147 14.75 2.79 -6.89
N GLU A 148 14.40 2.59 -8.16
CA GLU A 148 13.92 3.66 -9.04
C GLU A 148 12.61 4.26 -8.51
N SER A 149 11.67 3.40 -8.09
CA SER A 149 10.39 3.85 -7.54
C SER A 149 10.58 4.68 -6.27
N LEU A 150 11.49 4.26 -5.39
CA LEU A 150 11.83 5.01 -4.19
C LEU A 150 12.46 6.37 -4.51
N GLN A 151 13.40 6.42 -5.46
CA GLN A 151 14.04 7.68 -5.88
C GLN A 151 13.01 8.68 -6.41
N VAL A 152 12.12 8.23 -7.30
CA VAL A 152 11.08 9.09 -7.87
C VAL A 152 10.14 9.66 -6.79
N ILE A 153 9.75 8.84 -5.81
CA ILE A 153 8.93 9.30 -4.68
C ILE A 153 9.69 10.34 -3.84
N GLU A 154 10.97 10.10 -3.55
CA GLU A 154 11.78 11.02 -2.73
C GLU A 154 12.15 12.32 -3.44
N GLU A 155 12.32 12.32 -4.76
CA GLU A 155 12.55 13.53 -5.57
C GLU A 155 11.31 14.44 -5.63
N LYS A 156 10.12 13.85 -5.58
CA LYS A 156 8.84 14.57 -5.63
C LYS A 156 8.37 15.14 -4.28
N ILE A 157 9.00 14.75 -3.16
CA ILE A 157 8.69 15.17 -1.77
C ILE A 157 9.75 16.12 -1.22
#